data_AF-A0A523N8U7-F1
#
_entry.id   AF-A0A523N8U7-F1
#
_cell.length_a   1.000
_cell.length_b   1.000
_cell.length_c   1.000
_cell.angle_alpha   90.00
_cell.angle_beta   90.00
_cell.angle_gamma   90.00
#
_symmetry.space_group_name_H-M   'P 1'
#
loop_
_entity.id
_entity.type
_entity.pdbx_description
1 polymer ?
#
loop_
_entity_poly.entity_id
_entity_poly.type
_entity_poly.pdbx_seq_one_letter_code
_entity_poly.pdbx_strand_id
1 'polypeptide(L)' 'MRPFFIVSGLLLAAACSGSSEQGAVRTERERDSLIGQSRLPGARVVQGALDISDSADARNARLDSIAADQ' A
#
# COMPACT_ATOMS: atom_id res chain seq x y z
N MET A 1 -16.55 -34.97 -9.93
CA MET A 1 -16.80 -33.71 -9.18
C MET A 1 -15.92 -33.55 -7.93
N ARG A 2 -15.46 -34.61 -7.26
CA ARG A 2 -14.57 -34.54 -6.09
C ARG A 2 -13.20 -33.87 -6.28
N PRO A 3 -12.47 -34.07 -7.40
CA PRO A 3 -11.12 -33.48 -7.53
C PRO A 3 -11.15 -31.97 -7.75
N PHE A 4 -12.27 -31.43 -8.23
CA PHE A 4 -12.42 -30.00 -8.51
C PHE A 4 -12.37 -29.16 -7.22
N PHE A 5 -13.00 -29.66 -6.14
CA PHE A 5 -12.96 -29.00 -4.83
C PHE A 5 -11.57 -29.00 -4.20
N ILE A 6 -10.79 -30.07 -4.42
CA ILE A 6 -9.42 -30.18 -3.89
C ILE A 6 -8.50 -29.19 -4.61
N VAL A 7 -8.59 -29.11 -5.94
CA VAL A 7 -7.80 -28.18 -6.75
C VAL A 7 -8.17 -26.72 -6.43
N SER A 8 -9.46 -26.42 -6.27
CA SER A 8 -9.92 -25.08 -5.88
C SER A 8 -9.43 -24.68 -4.49
N GLY A 9 -9.43 -25.60 -3.51
CA GLY A 9 -8.90 -25.32 -2.17
C GLY A 9 -7.40 -25.05 -2.17
N LEU A 10 -6.64 -25.79 -2.98
CA LEU A 10 -5.19 -25.61 -3.09
C LEU A 10 -4.80 -24.25 -3.70
N LEU A 11 -5.55 -23.78 -4.70
CA LEU A 11 -5.35 -22.46 -5.32
C LEU A 11 -5.63 -21.31 -4.35
N LEU A 12 -6.66 -21.42 -3.51
CA LEU A 12 -6.92 -20.42 -2.46
C LEU A 12 -5.84 -20.42 -1.39
N ALA A 13 -5.32 -21.59 -0.99
CA ALA A 13 -4.24 -21.68 -0.01
C ALA A 13 -2.93 -21.08 -0.54
N ALA A 14 -2.62 -21.28 -1.82
CA ALA A 14 -1.43 -20.69 -2.47
C ALA A 14 -1.50 -19.15 -2.53
N ALA A 15 -2.70 -18.55 -2.64
CA ALA A 15 -2.87 -17.09 -2.61
C ALA A 15 -2.62 -16.48 -1.22
N CYS A 16 -2.73 -17.27 -0.15
CA CYS A 16 -2.42 -16.83 1.22
C CYS A 16 -0.95 -17.11 1.62
N SER A 17 -0.21 -17.88 0.83
CA SER A 17 1.22 -18.07 1.01
C SER A 17 1.95 -16.89 0.38
N GLY A 18 2.08 -15.82 1.17
CA GLY A 18 2.74 -14.58 0.78
C GLY A 18 4.11 -14.84 0.18
N SER A 19 4.33 -14.25 -0.99
CA SER A 19 5.65 -14.10 -1.59
C SER A 19 6.56 -13.44 -0.56
N SER A 20 7.52 -14.19 -0.04
CA SER A 20 8.66 -13.61 0.65
C SER A 20 9.51 -12.90 -0.40
N GLU A 21 9.14 -11.65 -0.72
CA GLU A 21 10.06 -10.73 -1.36
C GLU A 21 11.23 -10.49 -0.39
N GLN A 22 12.29 -11.28 -0.56
CA GLN A 22 13.64 -10.87 -0.19
C GLN A 22 13.96 -9.60 -1.01
N GLY A 23 13.49 -8.44 -0.58
CA GLY A 23 13.40 -7.27 -1.45
C GLY A 23 13.79 -5.96 -0.77
N ALA A 24 15.08 -5.62 -0.88
CA ALA A 24 15.73 -4.31 -0.70
C ALA A 24 15.43 -3.53 0.61
N VAL A 25 16.44 -2.83 1.14
CA VAL A 25 16.24 -1.85 2.21
C VAL A 25 15.43 -0.68 1.64
N ARG A 26 14.11 -0.77 1.70
CA ARG A 26 13.17 0.26 1.26
C ARG A 26 12.88 1.22 2.41
N THR A 27 12.77 2.51 2.08
CA THR A 27 12.36 3.53 3.05
C THR A 27 10.93 3.26 3.55
N GLU A 28 10.58 3.77 4.73
CA GLU A 28 9.23 3.60 5.30
C GLU A 28 8.13 4.07 4.34
N ARG A 29 8.31 5.24 3.73
CA ARG A 29 7.37 5.80 2.75
C ARG A 29 7.17 4.91 1.52
N GLU A 30 8.24 4.26 1.05
CA GLU A 30 8.18 3.39 -0.11
C GLU A 30 7.44 2.08 0.19
N ARG A 31 7.61 1.54 1.41
CA ARG A 31 6.85 0.39 1.88
C ARG A 31 5.36 0.72 2.01
N ASP A 32 5.02 1.86 2.59
CA ASP A 32 3.63 2.29 2.76
C ASP A 32 2.93 2.53 1.41
N SER A 33 3.64 3.08 0.43
CA SER A 33 3.12 3.24 -0.94
C SER A 33 2.83 1.89 -1.62
N LEU A 34 3.72 0.90 -1.45
CA LEU A 34 3.51 -0.45 -1.98
C LEU A 34 2.32 -1.15 -1.32
N ILE A 35 2.16 -0.99 0.00
CA ILE A 35 1.00 -1.52 0.73
C ILE A 35 -0.29 -0.84 0.23
N GLY A 36 -0.30 0.48 0.07
CA GLY A 36 -1.44 1.24 -0.44
C GLY A 36 -1.82 0.84 -1.88
N GLN A 37 -0.85 0.53 -2.73
CA GLN A 37 -1.07 0.06 -4.11
C GLN A 37 -1.44 -1.44 -4.20
N SER A 38 -1.28 -2.20 -3.12
CA SER A 38 -1.58 -3.63 -3.13
C SER A 38 -3.08 -3.91 -3.14
N ARG A 39 -3.47 -5.09 -3.66
CA ARG A 39 -4.86 -5.58 -3.62
C ARG A 39 -5.21 -6.22 -2.26
N LEU A 40 -4.48 -5.89 -1.20
CA LEU A 40 -4.76 -6.41 0.13
C LEU A 40 -6.13 -5.87 0.61
N PRO A 41 -6.99 -6.72 1.19
CA PRO A 41 -8.23 -6.26 1.79
C PRO A 41 -7.90 -5.23 2.89
N GLY A 42 -8.39 -3.99 2.74
CA GLY A 42 -8.07 -2.86 3.62
C GLY A 42 -7.05 -1.86 3.08
N ALA A 43 -6.33 -2.16 1.99
CA ALA A 43 -5.34 -1.26 1.40
C ALA A 43 -5.90 0.11 0.97
N ARG A 44 -7.16 0.15 0.50
CA ARG A 44 -7.86 1.40 0.17
C ARG A 44 -7.99 2.36 1.36
N VAL A 45 -8.11 1.84 2.58
CA VAL A 45 -8.21 2.69 3.78
C VAL A 45 -6.85 3.31 4.10
N VAL A 46 -5.77 2.53 3.98
CA VAL A 46 -4.39 3.01 4.14
C VAL A 46 -4.05 4.05 3.07
N GLN A 47 -4.41 3.79 1.82
CA GLN A 47 -4.23 4.73 0.71
C GLN A 47 -4.96 6.05 0.96
N GLY A 48 -6.23 5.99 1.39
CA GLY A 48 -6.98 7.21 1.72
C GLY A 48 -6.39 8.00 2.89
N ALA A 49 -5.80 7.34 3.90
CA ALA A 49 -5.10 8.00 4.98
C ALA A 49 -3.83 8.71 4.49
N LEU A 50 -3.04 8.05 3.63
CA LEU A 50 -1.84 8.63 3.02
C LEU A 50 -2.19 9.85 2.14
N ASP A 51 -3.27 9.79 1.36
CA ASP A 51 -3.70 10.90 0.50
C ASP A 51 -4.08 12.15 1.30
N ILE A 52 -4.69 11.97 2.48
CA ILE A 52 -5.03 13.08 3.39
C ILE A 52 -3.76 13.70 3.98
N SER A 53 -2.81 12.87 4.41
CA SER A 53 -1.50 13.33 4.91
C SER A 53 -0.73 14.11 3.84
N ASP A 54 -0.58 13.56 2.64
CA ASP A 54 0.10 14.22 1.52
C ASP A 54 -0.60 15.55 1.15
N SER A 55 -1.92 15.64 1.26
CA SER A 55 -2.68 16.88 1.02
C SER A 55 -2.38 17.96 2.05
N ALA A 56 -2.20 17.60 3.31
CA ALA A 56 -1.83 18.52 4.38
C ALA A 56 -0.41 19.06 4.19
N ASP A 57 0.54 18.18 3.85
CA ASP A 57 1.93 18.55 3.57
C ASP A 57 2.01 19.49 2.36
N ALA A 58 1.28 19.19 1.28
CA ALA A 58 1.20 20.06 0.12
C ALA A 58 0.63 21.45 0.45
N ARG A 59 -0.30 21.53 1.41
CA ARG A 59 -0.83 22.82 1.89
C ARG A 59 0.22 23.60 2.68
N ASN A 60 0.95 22.93 3.58
CA ASN A 60 2.01 23.58 4.36
C ASN A 60 3.15 24.06 3.46
N ALA A 61 3.58 23.26 2.49
CA ALA A 61 4.61 23.65 1.52
C ALA A 61 4.23 24.92 0.74
N ARG A 62 2.94 25.09 0.40
CA ARG A 62 2.44 26.34 -0.21
C ARG A 62 2.53 27.52 0.74
N LEU A 63 2.14 27.36 2.00
CA LEU A 63 2.24 28.43 2.99
C LEU A 63 3.72 28.82 3.24
N ASP A 64 4.60 27.84 3.35
CA ASP A 64 6.04 28.06 3.50
C ASP A 64 6.63 28.78 2.29
N SER A 65 6.19 28.44 1.07
CA SER A 65 6.64 29.14 -0.13
C SER A 65 6.25 30.63 -0.15
N ILE A 66 5.08 30.97 0.40
CA ILE A 66 4.62 32.37 0.53
C ILE A 66 5.37 33.08 1.66
N ALA A 67 5.70 32.37 2.75
CA ALA A 67 6.47 32.91 3.85
C ALA A 67 7.94 33.16 3.49
N ALA A 68 8.51 32.32 2.61
CA ALA A 68 9.91 32.43 2.16
C ALA A 68 10.12 33.52 1.09
N ASP A 69 9.06 34.01 0.44
CA ASP A 69 9.12 35.05 -0.59
C ASP A 69 8.96 36.48 -0.01
N GLN A 70 8.82 36.61 1.32
CA GLN A 70 8.77 37.88 2.06
C GLN A 70 10.10 38.18 2.76
#